data_AF-A0A6A8GE77-F1
#
_entry.id   AF-A0A6A8GE77-F1
#
_cell.length_a   1.000
_cell.length_b   1.000
_cell.length_c   1.000
_cell.angle_alpha   90.00
_cell.angle_beta   90.00
_cell.angle_gamma   90.00
#
_symmetry.space_group_name_H-M   'P 1'
#
loop_
_entity.id
_entity.type
_entity.pdbx_description
1 polymer ?
#
loop_
_entity_poly.entity_id
_entity_poly.type
_entity_poly.pdbx_seq_one_letter_code
_entity_poly.pdbx_strand_id
1 'polypeptide(L)'
;MARGKPALWSAVLGLPFVGAGAWLYTGQETYPPDVGIPFVLFGAFVVLVGAYVHFVSPSAPRLSDGEEILETRHPTQRVARVKVAAGIPLLALTVYLLYFTYYPYVYPTLTLVVGLYLFSVGIHTYWTNSLTTYYVTTNRIIKEYRFVSLVRQEIPRSKIRGVQERKSITESLVGLGNVMVASGGGHSLEIRMRNMEQSGSFADSIRNLVSE
;
A
#
# COMPACT_ATOMS: atom_id res chain seq x y z
N MET A 1 -10.29 11.52 6.31
CA MET A 1 -10.75 10.91 5.03
C MET A 1 -10.65 9.40 5.15
N ALA A 2 -11.74 8.74 4.78
CA ALA A 2 -12.01 7.32 4.97
C ALA A 2 -10.93 6.38 4.42
N ARG A 3 -10.77 5.24 5.09
CA ARG A 3 -10.20 4.01 4.51
C ARG A 3 -10.64 3.91 3.05
N GLY A 4 -9.72 3.56 2.15
CA GLY A 4 -10.06 3.34 0.75
C GLY A 4 -11.22 2.33 0.59
N LYS A 5 -11.73 2.17 -0.63
CA LYS A 5 -12.69 1.09 -0.95
C LYS A 5 -11.91 -0.08 -1.57
N PRO A 6 -11.17 -0.90 -0.78
CA PRO A 6 -10.25 -1.90 -1.32
C PRO A 6 -10.93 -2.93 -2.22
N ALA A 7 -12.13 -3.38 -1.87
CA ALA A 7 -12.93 -4.27 -2.72
C ALA A 7 -13.23 -3.62 -4.08
N LEU A 8 -13.77 -2.39 -4.08
CA LEU A 8 -14.14 -1.69 -5.31
C LEU A 8 -12.93 -1.47 -6.22
N TRP A 9 -11.84 -0.91 -5.69
CA TRP A 9 -10.67 -0.58 -6.50
C TRP A 9 -9.93 -1.83 -6.96
N SER A 10 -9.86 -2.88 -6.15
CA SER A 10 -9.26 -4.13 -6.59
C SER A 10 -10.13 -4.87 -7.61
N ALA A 11 -11.47 -4.75 -7.53
CA ALA A 11 -12.37 -5.23 -8.57
C ALA A 11 -12.16 -4.49 -9.89
N VAL A 12 -12.19 -3.15 -9.87
CA VAL A 12 -11.96 -2.31 -11.06
C VAL A 12 -10.61 -2.61 -11.71
N LEU A 13 -9.57 -2.83 -10.91
CA LEU A 13 -8.22 -3.08 -11.40
C LEU A 13 -7.95 -4.55 -11.76
N GLY A 14 -8.60 -5.51 -11.10
CA GLY A 14 -8.39 -6.95 -11.30
C GLY A 14 -9.28 -7.56 -12.40
N LEU A 15 -10.52 -7.09 -12.56
CA LEU A 15 -11.45 -7.60 -13.57
C LEU A 15 -10.93 -7.50 -15.01
N PRO A 16 -10.23 -6.43 -15.43
CA PRO A 16 -9.61 -6.38 -16.76
C PRO A 16 -8.62 -7.52 -17.01
N PHE A 17 -7.85 -7.95 -15.99
CA PHE A 17 -6.93 -9.09 -16.12
C PHE A 17 -7.69 -10.41 -16.22
N VAL A 18 -8.78 -10.58 -15.44
CA VAL A 18 -9.65 -11.75 -15.56
C VAL A 18 -10.28 -11.82 -16.95
N GLY A 19 -10.84 -10.71 -17.44
CA GLY A 19 -11.46 -10.63 -18.76
C GLY A 19 -10.46 -10.89 -19.88
N ALA A 20 -9.28 -10.27 -19.83
CA ALA A 20 -8.22 -10.49 -20.80
C ALA A 20 -7.72 -11.95 -20.79
N GLY A 21 -7.49 -12.53 -19.61
CA GLY A 21 -7.06 -13.91 -19.47
C GLY A 21 -8.13 -14.91 -19.93
N ALA A 22 -9.40 -14.67 -19.65
CA ALA A 22 -10.51 -15.51 -20.12
C ALA A 22 -10.62 -15.44 -21.65
N TRP A 23 -10.51 -14.25 -22.24
CA TRP A 23 -10.49 -14.09 -23.69
C TRP A 23 -9.29 -14.81 -24.34
N LEU A 24 -8.10 -14.74 -23.73
CA LEU A 24 -6.93 -15.49 -24.20
C LEU A 24 -7.12 -17.01 -24.11
N TYR A 25 -7.88 -17.49 -23.11
CA TYR A 25 -8.12 -18.92 -22.90
C TYR A 25 -9.20 -19.50 -23.84
N THR A 26 -10.30 -18.78 -24.08
CA THR A 26 -11.45 -19.30 -24.84
C THR A 26 -11.71 -18.62 -26.18
N GLY A 27 -11.22 -17.39 -26.38
CA GLY A 27 -11.68 -16.48 -27.42
C GLY A 27 -10.75 -16.30 -28.61
N GLN A 28 -9.60 -16.97 -28.62
CA GLN A 28 -8.59 -16.85 -29.67
C GLN A 28 -7.89 -18.20 -29.91
N GLU A 29 -7.52 -18.48 -31.16
CA GLU A 29 -6.88 -19.75 -31.57
C GLU A 29 -5.38 -19.59 -31.89
N THR A 30 -4.88 -18.36 -31.86
CA THR A 30 -3.52 -18.00 -32.30
C THR A 30 -2.44 -18.42 -31.28
N TYR A 31 -2.75 -18.32 -29.99
CA TYR A 31 -1.84 -18.58 -28.89
C TYR A 31 -2.33 -19.76 -28.05
N PRO A 32 -1.42 -20.52 -27.41
CA PRO A 32 -1.80 -21.57 -26.48
C PRO A 32 -2.74 -21.03 -25.38
N PRO A 33 -3.86 -21.70 -25.08
CA PRO A 33 -4.81 -21.26 -24.05
C PRO A 33 -4.15 -21.02 -22.69
N ASP A 34 -3.13 -21.81 -22.38
CA ASP A 34 -2.39 -21.74 -21.11
C ASP A 34 -1.79 -20.36 -20.82
N VAL A 35 -1.54 -19.55 -21.85
CA VAL A 35 -1.05 -18.17 -21.71
C VAL A 35 -2.06 -17.28 -20.97
N GLY A 36 -3.36 -17.56 -21.07
CA GLY A 36 -4.41 -16.82 -20.37
C GLY A 36 -4.47 -17.12 -18.86
N ILE A 37 -4.02 -18.31 -18.44
CA ILE A 37 -4.16 -18.79 -17.05
C ILE A 37 -3.50 -17.84 -16.03
N PRO A 38 -2.23 -17.41 -16.20
CA PRO A 38 -1.60 -16.48 -15.26
C PRO A 38 -2.36 -15.16 -15.10
N PHE A 39 -2.95 -14.62 -16.18
CA PHE A 39 -3.70 -13.36 -16.13
C PHE A 39 -5.01 -13.52 -15.37
N VAL A 40 -5.74 -14.63 -15.59
CA VAL A 40 -6.95 -14.94 -14.83
C VAL A 40 -6.61 -15.11 -13.35
N LEU A 41 -5.59 -15.91 -13.03
CA LEU A 41 -5.19 -16.14 -11.64
C LEU A 41 -4.75 -14.86 -10.95
N PHE A 42 -3.95 -14.03 -11.60
CA PHE A 42 -3.52 -12.74 -11.06
C PHE A 42 -4.71 -11.79 -10.84
N GLY A 43 -5.58 -11.64 -11.83
CA GLY A 43 -6.79 -10.82 -11.71
C GLY A 43 -7.70 -11.29 -10.58
N ALA A 44 -7.99 -12.60 -10.52
CA ALA A 44 -8.80 -13.20 -9.47
C ALA A 44 -8.16 -13.01 -8.09
N PHE A 45 -6.85 -13.20 -7.96
CA PHE A 45 -6.11 -12.93 -6.73
C PHE A 45 -6.29 -11.48 -6.27
N VAL A 46 -6.13 -10.51 -7.17
CA VAL A 46 -6.32 -9.08 -6.85
C VAL A 46 -7.73 -8.82 -6.36
N VAL A 47 -8.76 -9.34 -7.03
CA VAL A 47 -10.17 -9.16 -6.62
C VAL A 47 -10.44 -9.79 -5.25
N LEU A 48 -10.03 -11.05 -5.06
CA LEU A 48 -10.28 -11.81 -3.83
C LEU A 48 -9.57 -11.19 -2.63
N VAL A 49 -8.30 -10.82 -2.76
CA VAL A 49 -7.55 -10.16 -1.68
C VAL A 49 -8.14 -8.77 -1.41
N GLY A 50 -8.51 -8.00 -2.43
CA GLY A 50 -9.17 -6.71 -2.23
C GLY A 50 -10.49 -6.82 -1.47
N ALA A 51 -11.30 -7.83 -1.79
CA ALA A 51 -12.53 -8.15 -1.06
C ALA A 51 -12.22 -8.54 0.38
N TYR A 52 -11.26 -9.43 0.61
CA TYR A 52 -10.81 -9.82 1.95
C TYR A 52 -10.35 -8.61 2.80
N VAL A 53 -9.50 -7.74 2.23
CA VAL A 53 -9.00 -6.52 2.87
C VAL A 53 -10.14 -5.57 3.25
N HIS A 54 -11.24 -5.55 2.49
CA HIS A 54 -12.41 -4.75 2.83
C HIS A 54 -13.10 -5.24 4.10
N PHE A 55 -13.21 -6.55 4.30
CA PHE A 55 -13.85 -7.15 5.46
C PHE A 55 -12.98 -7.10 6.73
N VAL A 56 -11.67 -7.25 6.61
CA VAL A 56 -10.75 -7.42 7.77
C VAL A 56 -10.34 -6.10 8.43
N SER A 57 -11.25 -5.14 8.47
CA SER A 57 -10.96 -3.80 8.95
C SER A 57 -10.45 -3.81 10.42
N PRO A 58 -9.31 -3.15 10.74
CA PRO A 58 -8.82 -3.06 12.12
C PRO A 58 -9.85 -2.41 13.05
N SER A 59 -10.04 -3.02 14.22
CA SER A 59 -10.88 -2.50 15.32
C SER A 59 -10.14 -1.40 16.10
N ALA A 60 -10.86 -0.57 16.86
CA ALA A 60 -10.24 0.41 17.74
C ALA A 60 -9.26 -0.27 18.73
N PRO A 61 -8.12 0.37 19.07
CA PRO A 61 -7.17 -0.18 20.03
C PRO A 61 -7.81 -0.25 21.42
N ARG A 62 -7.33 -1.19 22.25
CA ARG A 62 -7.72 -1.23 23.66
C ARG A 62 -6.91 -0.18 24.41
N LEU A 63 -7.59 0.81 24.97
CA LEU A 63 -7.00 1.87 25.77
C LEU A 63 -6.88 1.41 27.23
N SER A 64 -5.85 1.90 27.92
CA SER A 64 -5.68 1.73 29.37
C SER A 64 -6.59 2.71 30.11
N ASP A 65 -6.85 2.47 31.40
CA ASP A 65 -7.70 3.34 32.20
C ASP A 65 -7.14 4.78 32.24
N GLY A 66 -7.93 5.75 31.75
CA GLY A 66 -7.53 7.16 31.63
C GLY A 66 -6.63 7.51 30.42
N GLU A 67 -6.38 6.57 29.51
CA GLU A 67 -5.63 6.81 28.26
C GLU A 67 -6.55 7.40 27.18
N GLU A 68 -6.25 8.61 26.73
CA GLU A 68 -7.00 9.28 25.66
C GLU A 68 -6.23 9.24 24.33
N ILE A 69 -6.98 9.08 23.23
CA ILE A 69 -6.43 9.17 21.88
C ILE A 69 -6.34 10.65 21.52
N LEU A 70 -5.12 11.17 21.49
CA LEU A 70 -4.84 12.55 21.07
C LEU A 70 -5.02 12.71 19.57
N GLU A 71 -4.55 11.73 18.79
CA GLU A 71 -4.58 11.80 17.34
C GLU A 71 -4.66 10.41 16.69
N THR A 72 -5.53 10.28 15.68
CA THR A 72 -5.60 9.08 14.83
C THR A 72 -5.23 9.46 13.40
N ARG A 73 -4.24 8.77 12.83
CA ARG A 73 -3.78 9.00 11.46
C ARG A 73 -3.86 7.72 10.63
N HIS A 74 -4.25 7.89 9.38
CA HIS A 74 -4.26 6.84 8.37
C HIS A 74 -3.24 7.16 7.27
N PRO A 75 -2.51 6.15 6.76
CA PRO A 75 -1.67 6.32 5.59
C PRO A 75 -2.48 6.84 4.39
N THR A 76 -1.92 7.82 3.68
CA THR A 76 -2.55 8.31 2.45
C THR A 76 -2.46 7.28 1.34
N GLN A 77 -3.42 7.32 0.42
CA GLN A 77 -3.47 6.41 -0.72
C GLN A 77 -2.82 7.00 -1.98
N ARG A 78 -2.33 8.24 -1.92
CA ARG A 78 -1.77 8.94 -3.09
C ARG A 78 -0.58 8.20 -3.72
N VAL A 79 0.36 7.71 -2.91
CA VAL A 79 1.52 6.94 -3.44
C VAL A 79 1.08 5.69 -4.18
N ALA A 80 0.11 4.96 -3.63
CA ALA A 80 -0.44 3.78 -4.29
C ALA A 80 -1.07 4.13 -5.64
N ARG A 81 -1.87 5.21 -5.69
CA ARG A 81 -2.49 5.69 -6.94
C ARG A 81 -1.45 6.08 -7.99
N VAL A 82 -0.38 6.78 -7.61
CA VAL A 82 0.69 7.16 -8.54
C VAL A 82 1.37 5.93 -9.14
N LYS A 83 1.69 4.93 -8.31
CA LYS A 83 2.31 3.69 -8.79
C LYS A 83 1.41 2.91 -9.74
N VAL A 84 0.12 2.77 -9.41
CA VAL A 84 -0.86 2.13 -10.30
C VAL A 84 -1.03 2.93 -11.59
N ALA A 85 -1.16 4.25 -11.50
CA ALA A 85 -1.30 5.14 -12.65
C ALA A 85 -0.07 5.14 -13.57
N ALA A 86 1.14 4.90 -13.03
CA ALA A 86 2.34 4.70 -13.83
C ALA A 86 2.40 3.30 -14.48
N GLY A 87 1.87 2.27 -13.80
CA GLY A 87 1.83 0.90 -14.32
C GLY A 87 0.85 0.71 -15.47
N ILE A 88 -0.34 1.34 -15.41
CA ILE A 88 -1.40 1.18 -16.43
C ILE A 88 -0.93 1.54 -17.84
N PRO A 89 -0.30 2.71 -18.10
CA PRO A 89 0.21 3.05 -19.43
C PRO A 89 1.25 2.08 -19.96
N LEU A 90 2.11 1.51 -19.09
CA LEU A 90 3.10 0.51 -19.51
C LEU A 90 2.45 -0.82 -19.90
N LEU A 91 1.41 -1.23 -19.17
CA LEU A 91 0.61 -2.40 -19.53
C LEU A 91 -0.17 -2.16 -20.83
N ALA A 92 -0.75 -0.98 -21.01
CA ALA A 92 -1.40 -0.61 -22.28
C ALA A 92 -0.40 -0.57 -23.44
N LEU A 93 0.81 -0.04 -23.21
CA LEU A 93 1.90 -0.03 -24.19
C LEU A 93 2.34 -1.46 -24.55
N THR A 94 2.32 -2.39 -23.60
CA THR A 94 2.58 -3.82 -23.86
C THR A 94 1.59 -4.36 -24.89
N VAL A 95 0.29 -4.15 -24.66
CA VAL A 95 -0.77 -4.59 -25.59
C VAL A 95 -0.57 -3.93 -26.95
N TYR A 96 -0.28 -2.64 -26.98
CA TYR A 96 -0.01 -1.91 -28.21
C TYR A 96 1.17 -2.52 -29.00
N LEU A 97 2.31 -2.73 -28.33
CA LEU A 97 3.52 -3.28 -28.96
C LEU A 97 3.33 -4.73 -29.45
N LEU A 98 2.47 -5.51 -28.77
CA LEU A 98 2.24 -6.92 -29.11
C LEU A 98 1.29 -7.10 -30.29
N TYR A 99 0.28 -6.23 -30.44
CA TYR A 99 -0.75 -6.38 -31.47
C TYR A 99 -0.62 -5.42 -32.67
N PHE A 100 -0.01 -4.26 -32.47
CA PHE A 100 0.03 -3.19 -33.50
C PHE A 100 1.43 -2.96 -34.05
N THR A 101 2.43 -3.74 -33.65
CA THR A 101 3.79 -3.54 -34.15
C THR A 101 4.55 -4.85 -34.33
N TYR A 102 5.49 -4.85 -35.27
CA TYR A 102 6.40 -5.97 -35.55
C TYR A 102 7.74 -5.83 -34.81
N TYR A 103 7.75 -5.13 -33.68
CA TYR A 103 8.97 -4.95 -32.90
C TYR A 103 9.40 -6.28 -32.25
N PRO A 104 10.71 -6.46 -31.99
CA PRO A 104 11.20 -7.63 -31.27
C PRO A 104 10.48 -7.81 -29.93
N TYR A 105 10.15 -9.07 -29.59
CA TYR A 105 9.43 -9.43 -28.36
C TYR A 105 10.10 -8.96 -27.06
N VAL A 106 11.39 -8.58 -27.11
CA VAL A 106 12.12 -7.99 -25.98
C VAL A 106 11.42 -6.73 -25.45
N TYR A 107 10.92 -5.86 -26.33
CA TYR A 107 10.28 -4.60 -25.93
C TYR A 107 8.92 -4.80 -25.21
N PRO A 108 7.93 -5.53 -25.77
CA PRO A 108 6.67 -5.81 -25.07
C PRO A 108 6.90 -6.62 -23.79
N THR A 109 7.89 -7.52 -23.75
CA THR A 109 8.23 -8.25 -22.52
C THR A 109 8.73 -7.31 -21.42
N LEU A 110 9.60 -6.37 -21.77
CA LEU A 110 10.14 -5.40 -20.82
C LEU A 110 9.03 -4.48 -20.28
N THR A 111 8.19 -3.93 -21.15
CA THR A 111 7.07 -3.08 -20.74
C THR A 111 6.05 -3.85 -19.90
N LEU A 112 5.82 -5.13 -20.19
CA LEU A 112 4.98 -6.01 -19.39
C LEU A 112 5.52 -6.18 -17.98
N VAL A 113 6.79 -6.57 -17.85
CA VAL A 113 7.44 -6.83 -16.55
C VAL A 113 7.47 -5.58 -15.70
N VAL A 114 7.90 -4.44 -16.27
CA VAL A 114 7.96 -3.17 -15.53
C VAL A 114 6.55 -2.67 -15.18
N GLY A 115 5.61 -2.75 -16.11
CA GLY A 115 4.22 -2.36 -15.88
C GLY A 115 3.57 -3.19 -14.78
N LEU A 116 3.71 -4.52 -14.84
CA LEU A 116 3.17 -5.44 -13.85
C LEU A 116 3.81 -5.25 -12.49
N TYR A 117 5.13 -4.99 -12.43
CA TYR A 117 5.84 -4.69 -11.19
C TYR A 117 5.30 -3.41 -10.53
N LEU A 118 5.24 -2.29 -11.26
CA LEU A 118 4.73 -1.02 -10.70
C LEU A 118 3.28 -1.14 -10.27
N PHE A 119 2.45 -1.80 -11.07
CA PHE A 119 1.06 -2.06 -10.78
C PHE A 119 0.89 -2.90 -9.50
N SER A 120 1.62 -4.00 -9.38
CA SER A 120 1.58 -4.90 -8.23
C SER A 120 2.06 -4.21 -6.95
N VAL A 121 3.17 -3.46 -7.02
CA VAL A 121 3.66 -2.67 -5.89
C VAL A 121 2.64 -1.60 -5.50
N GLY A 122 1.96 -0.98 -6.46
CA GLY A 122 0.89 -0.01 -6.23
C GLY A 122 -0.29 -0.61 -5.48
N ILE A 123 -0.82 -1.75 -5.93
CA ILE A 123 -1.92 -2.47 -5.28
C ILE A 123 -1.51 -2.96 -3.89
N HIS A 124 -0.33 -3.56 -3.75
CA HIS A 124 0.16 -4.00 -2.44
C HIS A 124 0.29 -2.82 -1.45
N THR A 125 0.80 -1.68 -1.92
CA THR A 125 0.87 -0.44 -1.12
C THR A 125 -0.54 0.02 -0.72
N TYR A 126 -1.51 -0.06 -1.64
CA TYR A 126 -2.90 0.30 -1.40
C TYR A 126 -3.56 -0.56 -0.30
N TRP A 127 -3.38 -1.88 -0.37
CA TRP A 127 -3.86 -2.80 0.65
C TRP A 127 -3.19 -2.54 2.00
N THR A 128 -1.85 -2.45 2.02
CA THR A 128 -1.10 -2.21 3.25
C THR A 128 -1.53 -0.91 3.92
N ASN A 129 -1.69 0.16 3.15
CA ASN A 129 -2.15 1.46 3.65
C ASN A 129 -3.59 1.40 4.18
N SER A 130 -4.45 0.57 3.59
CA SER A 130 -5.84 0.39 4.04
C SER A 130 -5.94 -0.38 5.35
N LEU A 131 -4.96 -1.25 5.63
CA LEU A 131 -4.90 -2.11 6.81
C LEU A 131 -4.07 -1.54 7.97
N THR A 132 -3.36 -0.43 7.73
CA THR A 132 -2.51 0.20 8.74
C THR A 132 -3.22 1.40 9.35
N THR A 133 -3.18 1.52 10.67
CA THR A 133 -3.64 2.70 11.40
C THR A 133 -2.63 3.09 12.46
N TYR A 134 -2.41 4.39 12.62
CA TYR A 134 -1.50 4.95 13.61
C TYR A 134 -2.31 5.71 14.65
N TYR A 135 -2.04 5.45 15.91
CA TYR A 135 -2.66 6.12 17.04
C TYR A 135 -1.58 6.79 17.88
N VAL A 136 -1.78 8.06 18.19
CA VAL A 136 -1.00 8.81 19.17
C VAL A 136 -1.89 9.00 20.39
N THR A 137 -1.44 8.48 21.53
CA THR A 137 -2.13 8.60 22.81
C THR A 137 -1.31 9.45 23.77
N THR A 138 -1.86 9.76 24.93
CA THR A 138 -1.15 10.46 26.01
C THR A 138 0.10 9.71 26.49
N ASN A 139 0.08 8.36 26.45
CA ASN A 139 1.11 7.52 27.07
C ASN A 139 2.03 6.80 26.08
N ARG A 140 1.56 6.53 24.85
CA ARG A 140 2.28 5.70 23.87
C ARG A 140 1.87 5.98 22.43
N ILE A 141 2.72 5.57 21.50
CA ILE A 141 2.43 5.55 20.07
C ILE A 141 2.15 4.10 19.66
N ILE A 142 1.04 3.89 18.96
CA ILE A 142 0.58 2.57 18.54
C ILE A 142 0.50 2.54 17.01
N LYS A 143 1.20 1.58 16.41
CA LYS A 143 1.00 1.18 15.02
C LYS A 143 0.29 -0.15 14.99
N GLU A 144 -0.86 -0.17 14.33
CA GLU A 144 -1.64 -1.37 14.13
C GLU A 144 -1.70 -1.72 12.64
N TYR A 145 -1.37 -2.96 12.32
CA TYR A 145 -1.54 -3.56 11.00
C TYR A 145 -2.32 -4.86 11.15
N ARG A 146 -3.42 -5.01 10.41
CA ARG A 146 -4.25 -6.21 10.45
C ARG A 146 -4.46 -6.75 9.05
N PHE A 147 -3.78 -7.85 8.72
CA PHE A 147 -4.07 -8.61 7.50
C PHE A 147 -4.66 -9.96 7.89
N VAL A 148 -3.85 -11.03 7.93
CA VAL A 148 -4.25 -12.32 8.52
C VAL A 148 -4.08 -12.28 10.04
N SER A 149 -2.92 -11.80 10.49
CA SER A 149 -2.59 -11.59 11.90
C SER A 149 -2.70 -10.11 12.27
N LEU A 150 -3.03 -9.85 13.54
CA LEU A 150 -2.90 -8.53 14.13
C LEU A 150 -1.45 -8.30 14.56
N VAL A 151 -0.77 -7.37 13.91
CA VAL A 151 0.56 -6.91 14.33
C VAL A 151 0.41 -5.54 14.95
N ARG A 152 0.61 -5.47 16.26
CA ARG A 152 0.59 -4.21 17.00
C ARG A 152 1.99 -3.92 17.53
N GLN A 153 2.48 -2.74 17.22
CA GLN A 153 3.74 -2.22 17.76
C GLN A 153 3.41 -1.00 18.62
N GLU A 154 3.91 -1.01 19.84
CA GLU A 154 3.67 0.05 20.82
C GLU A 154 5.01 0.55 21.34
N ILE A 155 5.20 1.87 21.33
CA ILE A 155 6.34 2.51 21.96
C ILE A 155 5.81 3.46 23.04
N PRO A 156 6.08 3.19 24.33
CA PRO A 156 5.78 4.13 25.41
C PRO A 156 6.51 5.44 25.19
N ARG A 157 5.86 6.56 25.51
CA ARG A 157 6.41 7.92 25.40
C ARG A 157 7.78 8.04 26.07
N SER A 158 7.92 7.51 27.28
CA SER A 158 9.17 7.53 28.06
C SER A 158 10.35 6.78 27.42
N LYS A 159 10.08 5.92 26.43
CA LYS A 159 11.11 5.15 25.71
C LYS A 159 11.47 5.74 24.35
N ILE A 160 10.80 6.81 23.91
CA ILE A 160 11.11 7.47 22.65
C ILE A 160 12.44 8.19 22.79
N ARG A 161 13.42 7.87 21.93
CA ARG A 161 14.73 8.51 21.92
C ARG A 161 14.96 9.41 20.72
N GLY A 162 14.30 9.12 19.61
CA GLY A 162 14.50 9.87 18.38
C GLY A 162 13.29 9.82 17.46
N VAL A 163 13.03 10.95 16.83
CA VAL A 163 11.99 11.12 15.81
C VAL A 163 12.67 11.63 14.55
N GLN A 164 12.71 10.79 13.53
CA GLN A 164 13.29 11.11 12.22
C GLN A 164 12.18 11.29 11.19
N GLU A 165 12.28 12.34 10.38
CA GLU A 165 11.46 12.52 9.19
C GLU A 165 12.29 12.11 7.96
N ARG A 166 11.70 11.30 7.08
CA ARG A 166 12.34 10.86 5.84
C ARG A 166 11.36 10.97 4.68
N LYS A 167 11.82 11.53 3.56
CA LYS A 167 11.02 11.63 2.32
C LYS A 167 11.80 10.97 1.19
N SER A 168 11.19 10.00 0.51
CA SER A 168 11.71 9.49 -0.75
C SER A 168 11.35 10.42 -1.92
N ILE A 169 12.03 10.26 -3.06
CA ILE A 169 11.82 11.09 -4.26
C ILE A 169 10.34 11.08 -4.68
N THR A 170 9.72 9.89 -4.71
CA THR A 170 8.31 9.75 -5.09
C THR A 170 7.37 10.37 -4.07
N GLU A 171 7.65 10.25 -2.77
CA GLU A 171 6.85 10.87 -1.71
C GLU A 171 6.96 12.40 -1.73
N SER A 172 8.16 12.94 -1.97
CA SER A 172 8.40 14.37 -2.08
C SER A 172 7.56 15.00 -3.19
N LEU A 173 7.46 14.32 -4.34
CA LEU A 173 6.67 14.77 -5.50
C LEU A 173 5.17 14.91 -5.18
N VAL A 174 4.62 14.04 -4.32
CA VAL A 174 3.20 14.10 -3.88
C VAL A 174 3.02 14.79 -2.53
N GLY A 175 4.05 15.45 -2.00
CA GLY A 175 3.97 16.20 -0.74
C GLY A 175 3.81 15.31 0.51
N LEU A 176 4.37 14.12 0.47
CA LEU A 176 4.28 13.12 1.53
C LEU A 176 5.62 12.89 2.21
N GLY A 177 5.55 12.35 3.43
CA GLY A 177 6.74 11.89 4.13
C GLY A 177 6.47 10.73 5.05
N ASN A 178 7.56 10.21 5.58
CA ASN A 178 7.58 9.12 6.53
C ASN A 178 8.15 9.64 7.85
N VAL A 179 7.53 9.24 8.96
CA VAL A 179 8.01 9.54 10.31
C VAL A 179 8.45 8.24 10.97
N MET A 180 9.65 8.23 11.52
CA MET A 180 10.26 7.07 12.13
C MET A 180 10.55 7.39 13.58
N VAL A 181 9.93 6.62 14.48
CA VAL A 181 10.11 6.75 15.92
C VAL A 181 10.92 5.57 16.40
N ALA A 182 12.07 5.85 17.01
CA ALA A 182 12.97 4.84 17.55
C ALA A 182 12.90 4.82 19.08
N SER A 183 12.76 3.62 19.64
CA SER A 183 12.88 3.40 21.07
C SER A 183 14.32 3.07 21.49
N GLY A 184 14.71 3.51 22.69
CA GLY A 184 16.02 3.23 23.26
C GLY A 184 16.02 2.06 24.24
N GLY A 185 16.96 1.12 24.06
CA GLY A 185 17.29 0.06 24.99
C GLY A 185 17.05 -1.35 24.45
N GLY A 186 18.01 -2.26 24.66
CA GLY A 186 17.97 -3.73 24.51
C GLY A 186 17.49 -4.31 23.18
N HIS A 187 16.23 -4.06 22.83
CA HIS A 187 15.58 -4.39 21.57
C HIS A 187 14.96 -3.11 21.02
N SER A 188 15.68 -2.39 20.17
CA SER A 188 15.20 -1.14 19.58
C SER A 188 14.00 -1.43 18.68
N LEU A 189 12.80 -1.18 19.17
CA LEU A 189 11.60 -1.13 18.36
C LEU A 189 11.60 0.18 17.57
N GLU A 190 11.51 0.07 16.24
CA GLU A 190 11.33 1.17 15.31
C GLU A 190 9.91 1.12 14.74
N ILE A 191 9.12 2.16 15.02
CA ILE A 191 7.82 2.34 14.36
C ILE A 191 8.02 3.29 13.20
N ARG A 192 7.94 2.75 11.98
CA ARG A 192 7.90 3.53 10.75
C ARG A 192 6.46 3.80 10.33
N MET A 193 6.08 5.07 10.39
CA MET A 193 4.81 5.61 9.94
C MET A 193 5.00 6.14 8.52
N ARG A 194 4.34 5.50 7.55
CA ARG A 194 4.59 5.74 6.12
C ARG A 194 3.44 6.48 5.46
N ASN A 195 3.75 7.20 4.38
CA ASN A 195 2.76 7.88 3.54
C ASN A 195 1.89 8.87 4.35
N MET A 196 2.52 9.73 5.15
CA MET A 196 1.83 10.74 5.96
C MET A 196 1.75 12.06 5.19
N GLU A 197 0.55 12.66 5.16
CA GLU A 197 0.37 14.05 4.76
C GLU A 197 0.86 14.96 5.90
N GLN A 198 1.53 16.06 5.56
CA GLN A 198 2.11 16.98 6.56
C GLN A 198 3.00 16.26 7.59
N SER A 199 3.92 15.40 7.12
CA SER A 199 4.81 14.62 7.99
C SER A 199 5.63 15.45 8.97
N GLY A 200 5.96 16.70 8.63
CA GLY A 200 6.70 17.62 9.51
C GLY A 200 5.91 18.01 10.75
N SER A 201 4.69 18.52 10.58
CA SER A 201 3.84 18.90 11.72
C SER A 201 3.52 17.71 12.61
N PHE A 202 3.29 16.54 12.01
CA PHE A 202 3.07 15.30 12.75
C PHE A 202 4.32 14.85 13.54
N ALA A 203 5.52 14.96 12.94
CA ALA A 203 6.76 14.69 13.64
C ALA A 203 7.00 15.67 14.80
N ASP A 204 6.67 16.94 14.62
CA ASP A 204 6.79 17.97 15.66
C ASP A 204 5.78 17.76 16.79
N SER A 205 4.54 17.36 16.49
CA SER A 205 3.56 16.94 17.50
C SER A 205 4.11 15.80 18.37
N ILE A 206 4.76 14.80 17.77
CA ILE A 206 5.38 13.70 18.53
C ILE A 206 6.58 14.20 19.35
N ARG A 207 7.40 15.11 18.83
CA ARG A 207 8.55 15.66 19.57
C ARG A 207 8.11 16.46 20.78
N ASN A 208 7.07 17.30 20.64
CA ASN A 208 6.52 18.08 21.75
C ASN A 208 5.98 17.15 22.85
N LEU A 209 5.32 16.06 22.45
CA LEU A 209 4.90 14.98 23.35
C LEU A 209 6.07 14.19 23.97
N VAL A 210 7.33 14.43 23.64
CA VAL A 210 8.46 13.79 24.34
C VAL A 210 9.16 14.77 25.28
N SER A 211 9.02 16.07 25.01
CA SER A 211 9.67 17.15 25.77
C SER A 211 8.86 17.68 26.95
N GLU A 212 7.53 17.52 26.94
CA GLU A 212 6.67 17.71 28.12
C GLU A 212 6.79 16.56 29.13
#